data_AF-A0A2Y9C7A9-F1
#
_entry.id   AF-A0A2Y9C7A9-F1
#
_cell.length_a   1.000
_cell.length_b   1.000
_cell.length_c   1.000
_cell.angle_alpha   90.00
_cell.angle_beta   90.00
_cell.angle_gamma   90.00
#
_symmetry.space_group_name_H-M   'P 1'
#
loop_
_entity.id
_entity.type
_entity.pdbx_description
1 polymer ?
#
loop_
_entity_poly.entity_id
_entity_poly.type
_entity_poly.pdbx_seq_one_letter_code
_entity_poly.pdbx_strand_id
1 'polypeptide(L)'
;MTTTAERPAPWRTGRAWRRFLVLLPVVALILGAALWWWSHPRAFEGYGAGLGAVTEVGEARYFGLGHPPRGLEILEVRPLVVPGSVDATVAAVVCVGTGDKGGVGAGDSEMVAEGCLSVREPAGPLTPDDQLLVEVRGASEGTVVVDGVAVTYRDGVRRGTEVLDFDITVGVGLGIAIEDLAW
;
A
#
# COMPACT_ATOMS: atom_id res chain seq x y z
N MET A 1 52.25 51.82 41.47
CA MET A 1 50.88 51.27 41.34
C MET A 1 50.95 50.18 40.29
N THR A 2 50.95 48.92 40.73
CA THR A 2 51.12 47.74 39.87
C THR A 2 49.77 47.07 39.75
N THR A 3 49.16 47.17 38.57
CA THR A 3 47.85 46.60 38.28
C THR A 3 48.01 45.10 38.06
N THR A 4 47.62 44.29 39.05
CA THR A 4 47.61 42.83 38.92
C THR A 4 46.49 42.42 37.97
N ALA A 5 46.85 42.01 36.75
CA ALA A 5 45.90 41.49 35.78
C ALA A 5 45.39 40.11 36.22
N GLU A 6 44.12 40.05 36.59
CA GLU A 6 43.42 38.83 36.96
C GLU A 6 43.32 37.94 35.71
N ARG A 7 44.05 36.82 35.69
CA ARG A 7 43.95 35.86 34.58
C ARG A 7 42.57 35.19 34.64
N PRO A 8 41.74 35.29 33.59
CA PRO A 8 40.45 34.63 33.57
C PRO A 8 40.64 33.12 33.74
N ALA A 9 39.98 32.57 34.77
CA ALA A 9 40.08 31.16 35.11
C ALA A 9 39.68 30.29 33.91
N PRO A 10 40.47 29.27 33.52
CA PRO A 10 40.18 28.43 32.37
C PRO A 10 38.87 27.67 32.59
N TRP A 11 37.98 27.79 31.61
CA TRP A 11 36.60 27.42 31.71
C TRP A 11 36.60 25.89 31.67
N ARG A 12 36.20 25.23 32.76
CA ARG A 12 36.12 23.75 32.85
C ARG A 12 35.01 23.22 31.93
N THR A 13 35.18 23.32 30.61
CA THR A 13 34.18 22.95 29.60
C THR A 13 34.36 21.51 29.08
N GLY A 14 35.44 20.81 29.45
CA GLY A 14 35.87 19.60 28.73
C GLY A 14 34.95 18.38 28.79
N ARG A 15 34.16 18.18 29.86
CA ARG A 15 33.39 16.92 30.06
C ARG A 15 31.89 17.06 29.81
N ALA A 16 31.28 18.17 30.21
CA ALA A 16 29.87 18.42 29.98
C ALA A 16 29.59 18.71 28.49
N TRP A 17 30.46 19.51 27.84
CA TRP A 17 30.32 19.84 26.42
C TRP A 17 30.40 18.60 25.52
N ARG A 18 31.32 17.68 25.83
CA ARG A 18 31.43 16.39 25.11
C ARG A 18 30.17 15.54 25.21
N ARG A 19 29.48 15.54 26.36
CA ARG A 19 28.21 14.79 26.52
C ARG A 19 27.08 15.40 25.71
N PHE A 20 26.98 16.73 25.67
CA PHE A 20 25.99 17.43 24.83
C PHE A 20 26.21 17.15 23.34
N LEU A 21 27.46 17.19 22.87
CA LEU A 21 27.78 16.89 21.47
C LEU A 21 27.39 15.47 21.04
N VAL A 22 27.36 14.51 21.96
CA VAL A 22 26.95 13.12 21.68
C VAL A 22 25.44 12.93 21.84
N LEU A 23 24.81 13.56 22.84
CA LEU A 23 23.37 13.40 23.09
C LEU A 23 22.51 14.08 22.02
N LEU A 24 22.94 15.23 21.51
CA LEU A 24 22.17 15.99 20.52
C LEU A 24 21.86 15.22 19.23
N PRO A 25 22.82 14.55 18.55
CA PRO A 25 22.51 13.76 17.36
C PRO A 25 21.64 12.53 17.68
N VAL A 26 21.80 11.92 18.85
CA VAL A 26 20.95 10.79 19.28
C VAL A 26 19.50 11.23 19.46
N VAL A 27 19.29 12.37 20.14
CA VAL A 27 17.94 12.94 20.32
C VAL A 27 17.34 13.33 18.97
N ALA A 28 18.13 13.95 18.09
CA ALA A 28 17.67 14.30 16.74
C ALA A 28 17.26 13.05 15.94
N LEU A 29 18.01 11.96 16.03
CA LEU A 29 17.70 10.70 15.35
C LEU A 29 16.43 10.04 15.89
N ILE A 30 16.23 10.03 17.21
CA ILE A 30 15.01 9.50 17.83
C ILE A 30 13.79 10.31 17.41
N LEU A 31 13.88 11.64 17.45
CA LEU A 31 12.79 12.52 17.03
C LEU A 31 12.49 12.38 15.53
N GLY A 32 13.53 12.26 14.70
CA GLY A 32 13.39 12.00 13.27
C GLY A 32 12.68 10.68 12.98
N ALA A 33 13.08 9.60 13.66
CA ALA A 33 12.43 8.29 13.52
C ALA A 33 10.97 8.31 14.01
N ALA A 34 10.69 8.98 15.13
CA ALA A 34 9.33 9.12 15.64
C ALA A 34 8.43 9.92 14.69
N LEU A 35 8.95 11.01 14.12
CA LEU A 35 8.22 11.81 13.13
C LEU A 35 8.00 11.05 11.82
N TRP A 36 9.00 10.28 11.39
CA TRP A 36 8.89 9.42 10.21
C TRP A 36 7.85 8.33 10.41
N TRP A 37 7.91 7.59 11.52
CA TRP A 37 6.92 6.57 11.87
C TRP A 37 5.50 7.14 11.97
N TRP A 38 5.36 8.35 12.51
CA TRP A 38 4.07 9.01 12.64
C TRP A 38 3.49 9.47 11.29
N SER A 39 4.35 9.82 10.32
CA SER A 39 3.96 10.27 8.98
C SER A 39 3.82 9.16 7.95
N HIS A 40 4.35 7.96 8.23
CA HIS A 40 4.27 6.78 7.37
C HIS A 40 3.56 5.63 8.09
N PRO A 41 2.27 5.79 8.43
CA PRO A 41 1.50 4.65 8.90
C PRO A 41 1.50 3.57 7.80
N ARG A 42 1.57 2.31 8.22
CA ARG A 42 1.27 1.15 7.38
C ARG A 42 -0.07 0.62 7.86
N ALA A 43 -1.10 0.82 7.06
CA ALA A 43 -2.44 0.38 7.42
C ALA A 43 -2.73 -1.03 6.95
N PHE A 44 -2.05 -1.46 5.89
CA PHE A 44 -2.24 -2.77 5.30
C PHE A 44 -1.07 -3.68 5.66
N GLU A 45 -1.36 -4.93 6.01
CA GLU A 45 -0.34 -5.97 6.08
C GLU A 45 0.02 -6.34 4.63
N GLY A 46 1.31 -6.31 4.27
CA GLY A 46 1.74 -6.52 2.89
C GLY A 46 1.34 -7.90 2.35
N TYR A 47 1.03 -7.96 1.05
CA TYR A 47 0.61 -9.17 0.36
C TYR A 47 1.80 -9.78 -0.38
N GLY A 48 2.64 -10.54 0.32
CA GLY A 48 3.86 -11.12 -0.27
C GLY A 48 3.65 -12.26 -1.28
N ALA A 49 2.49 -12.33 -1.96
CA ALA A 49 2.19 -13.38 -2.92
C ALA A 49 1.64 -12.78 -4.23
N GLY A 50 2.27 -13.13 -5.36
CA GLY A 50 1.73 -12.84 -6.68
C GLY A 50 0.56 -13.77 -7.02
N LEU A 51 -0.42 -13.24 -7.75
CA LEU A 51 -1.56 -13.98 -8.29
C LEU A 51 -1.54 -13.98 -9.82
N GLY A 52 -1.89 -15.12 -10.40
CA GLY A 52 -2.06 -15.29 -11.84
C GLY A 52 -3.48 -15.70 -12.19
N ALA A 53 -4.03 -15.19 -13.30
CA ALA A 53 -5.26 -15.70 -13.88
C ALA A 53 -5.26 -15.62 -15.40
N VAL A 54 -6.23 -16.29 -16.02
CA VAL A 54 -6.52 -16.20 -17.45
C VAL A 54 -7.95 -15.69 -17.63
N THR A 55 -8.16 -14.86 -18.64
CA THR A 55 -9.45 -14.26 -18.99
C THR A 55 -9.62 -14.16 -20.49
N GLU A 56 -10.87 -14.04 -20.94
CA GLU A 56 -11.17 -13.71 -22.32
C GLU A 56 -11.06 -12.20 -22.56
N VAL A 57 -10.92 -11.82 -23.83
CA VAL A 57 -10.90 -10.40 -24.23
C VAL A 57 -12.25 -9.76 -23.87
N GLY A 58 -12.19 -8.63 -23.18
CA GLY A 58 -13.38 -7.90 -22.72
C GLY A 58 -14.01 -8.43 -21.43
N GLU A 59 -13.58 -9.57 -20.92
CA GLU A 59 -14.04 -10.10 -19.64
C GLU A 59 -13.21 -9.55 -18.47
N ALA A 60 -13.90 -9.29 -17.35
CA ALA A 60 -13.30 -8.78 -16.13
C ALA A 60 -12.86 -9.92 -15.21
N ARG A 61 -11.63 -9.83 -14.72
CA ARG A 61 -11.12 -10.60 -13.57
C ARG A 61 -10.89 -9.69 -12.38
N TYR A 62 -11.23 -10.19 -11.20
CA TYR A 62 -11.14 -9.49 -9.94
C TYR A 62 -10.13 -10.17 -9.03
N PHE A 63 -9.29 -9.39 -8.35
CA PHE A 63 -8.27 -9.87 -7.43
C PHE A 63 -8.39 -9.13 -6.11
N GLY A 64 -8.50 -9.87 -5.00
CA GLY A 64 -8.61 -9.30 -3.67
C GLY A 64 -7.28 -8.87 -3.09
N LEU A 65 -7.22 -7.61 -2.63
CA LEU A 65 -6.09 -7.01 -1.91
C LEU A 65 -6.29 -7.07 -0.38
N GLY A 66 -7.09 -8.05 0.07
CA GLY A 66 -7.50 -8.30 1.46
C GLY A 66 -8.27 -7.18 2.18
N HIS A 67 -8.33 -7.28 3.50
CA HIS A 67 -9.27 -6.53 4.34
C HIS A 67 -8.59 -5.31 4.99
N PRO A 68 -9.26 -4.15 5.03
CA PRO A 68 -8.74 -2.96 5.67
C PRO A 68 -8.83 -3.07 7.20
N PRO A 69 -7.97 -2.35 7.94
CA PRO A 69 -8.16 -2.18 9.37
C PRO A 69 -9.43 -1.37 9.67
N ARG A 70 -9.92 -1.48 10.92
CA ARG A 70 -11.10 -0.73 11.39
C ARG A 70 -10.89 0.79 11.29
N GLY A 71 -11.89 1.49 10.77
CA GLY A 71 -11.97 2.96 10.83
C GLY A 71 -11.14 3.69 9.77
N LEU A 72 -10.70 2.99 8.73
CA LEU A 72 -9.94 3.57 7.62
C LEU A 72 -10.88 4.14 6.54
N GLU A 73 -10.57 5.34 6.07
CA GLU A 73 -11.25 5.98 4.95
C GLU A 73 -10.31 5.99 3.74
N ILE A 74 -10.74 5.39 2.63
CA ILE A 74 -10.00 5.44 1.38
C ILE A 74 -10.26 6.77 0.70
N LEU A 75 -9.19 7.42 0.26
CA LEU A 75 -9.24 8.67 -0.48
C LEU A 75 -8.99 8.45 -1.97
N GLU A 76 -8.06 7.56 -2.31
CA GLU A 76 -7.69 7.23 -3.68
C GLU A 76 -7.05 5.85 -3.73
N VAL A 77 -7.31 5.10 -4.80
CA VAL A 77 -6.63 3.84 -5.10
C VAL A 77 -6.19 3.85 -6.55
N ARG A 78 -4.91 3.56 -6.77
CA ARG A 78 -4.30 3.58 -8.10
C ARG A 78 -3.51 2.29 -8.35
N PRO A 79 -4.03 1.40 -9.20
CA PRO A 79 -3.27 0.26 -9.70
C PRO A 79 -2.01 0.73 -10.46
N LEU A 80 -0.89 0.05 -10.26
CA LEU A 80 0.38 0.36 -10.91
C LEU A 80 0.61 -0.65 -12.05
N VAL A 81 0.12 -0.31 -13.24
CA VAL A 81 0.25 -1.17 -14.42
C VAL A 81 1.65 -1.07 -15.01
N VAL A 82 2.30 -2.21 -15.23
CA VAL A 82 3.67 -2.27 -15.77
C VAL A 82 3.68 -1.85 -17.24
N PRO A 83 4.61 -0.96 -17.66
CA PRO A 83 4.77 -0.59 -19.06
C PRO A 83 5.00 -1.80 -19.96
N GLY A 84 4.32 -1.85 -21.10
CA GLY A 84 4.38 -2.98 -22.04
C GLY A 84 3.31 -4.06 -21.82
N SER A 85 2.48 -3.92 -20.79
CA SER A 85 1.20 -4.64 -20.70
C SER A 85 0.32 -4.31 -21.90
N VAL A 86 -0.54 -5.26 -22.29
CA VAL A 86 -1.54 -4.99 -23.32
C VAL A 86 -2.57 -3.98 -22.87
N ASP A 87 -3.27 -3.36 -23.83
CA ASP A 87 -4.33 -2.40 -23.53
C ASP A 87 -5.40 -3.06 -22.66
N ALA A 88 -5.60 -2.48 -21.47
CA ALA A 88 -6.53 -3.00 -20.48
C ALA A 88 -7.10 -1.88 -19.62
N THR A 89 -8.33 -2.08 -19.16
CA THR A 89 -8.91 -1.28 -18.08
C THR A 89 -8.53 -1.96 -16.77
N VAL A 90 -7.74 -1.27 -15.96
CA VAL A 90 -7.40 -1.71 -14.61
C VAL A 90 -7.97 -0.69 -13.62
N ALA A 91 -8.92 -1.13 -12.80
CA ALA A 91 -9.62 -0.29 -11.85
C ALA A 91 -9.60 -0.92 -10.46
N ALA A 92 -9.61 -0.11 -9.43
CA ALA A 92 -9.86 -0.60 -8.08
C ALA A 92 -11.34 -0.43 -7.74
N VAL A 93 -11.91 -1.38 -7.00
CA VAL A 93 -13.30 -1.33 -6.51
C VAL A 93 -13.35 -1.85 -5.08
N VAL A 94 -14.40 -1.51 -4.34
CA VAL A 94 -14.66 -2.06 -3.01
C VAL A 94 -15.80 -3.04 -3.09
N CYS A 95 -15.52 -4.28 -2.72
CA CYS A 95 -16.50 -5.31 -2.40
C CYS A 95 -17.00 -5.08 -0.98
N VAL A 96 -18.28 -4.76 -0.83
CA VAL A 96 -18.91 -4.64 0.49
C VAL A 96 -19.25 -6.05 0.95
N GLY A 97 -18.57 -6.55 1.99
CA GLY A 97 -18.78 -7.91 2.48
C GLY A 97 -20.05 -8.06 3.30
N THR A 98 -20.40 -9.32 3.57
CA THR A 98 -21.57 -9.70 4.38
C THR A 98 -21.19 -10.12 5.81
N GLY A 99 -19.94 -9.96 6.23
CA GLY A 99 -19.41 -10.37 7.54
C GLY A 99 -19.17 -11.88 7.72
N ASP A 100 -19.93 -12.73 7.02
CA ASP A 100 -19.88 -14.19 7.16
C ASP A 100 -19.18 -14.93 6.00
N LYS A 101 -18.91 -14.23 4.89
CA LYS A 101 -18.29 -14.82 3.69
C LYS A 101 -16.80 -14.50 3.66
N GLY A 102 -15.99 -15.50 3.32
CA GLY A 102 -14.58 -15.27 2.98
C GLY A 102 -14.47 -14.30 1.80
N GLY A 103 -13.46 -13.43 1.82
CA GLY A 103 -13.23 -12.47 0.74
C GLY A 103 -12.96 -13.15 -0.61
N VAL A 104 -13.09 -12.38 -1.69
CA VAL A 104 -12.72 -12.79 -3.05
C VAL A 104 -11.20 -12.84 -3.15
N GLY A 105 -10.63 -14.01 -3.41
CA GLY A 105 -9.19 -14.16 -3.68
C GLY A 105 -8.86 -13.73 -5.11
N ALA A 106 -9.31 -14.52 -6.08
CA ALA A 106 -9.33 -14.18 -7.49
C ALA A 106 -10.59 -14.79 -8.12
N GLY A 107 -11.29 -14.06 -8.98
CA GLY A 107 -12.57 -14.50 -9.53
C GLY A 107 -13.04 -13.69 -10.75
N ASP A 108 -14.12 -14.12 -11.38
CA ASP A 108 -14.85 -13.35 -12.39
C ASP A 108 -15.99 -12.55 -11.74
N SER A 109 -16.80 -11.90 -12.59
CA SER A 109 -17.94 -11.11 -12.16
C SER A 109 -19.01 -11.92 -11.42
N GLU A 110 -19.19 -13.20 -11.75
CA GLU A 110 -20.18 -14.07 -11.09
C GLU A 110 -19.74 -14.37 -9.65
N MET A 111 -18.47 -14.75 -9.46
CA MET A 111 -17.92 -14.97 -8.12
C MET A 111 -17.99 -13.72 -7.24
N VAL A 112 -17.74 -12.53 -7.82
CA VAL A 112 -17.89 -11.25 -7.12
C VAL A 112 -19.35 -10.98 -6.75
N ALA A 113 -20.30 -11.23 -7.66
CA ALA A 113 -21.72 -11.05 -7.38
C ALA A 113 -22.24 -12.01 -6.29
N GLU A 114 -21.66 -13.20 -6.17
CA GLU A 114 -21.97 -14.13 -5.09
C GLU A 114 -21.28 -13.78 -3.77
N GLY A 115 -20.04 -13.28 -3.83
CA GLY A 115 -19.20 -12.99 -2.67
C GLY A 115 -19.49 -11.65 -2.01
N CYS A 116 -19.86 -10.64 -2.80
CA CYS A 116 -20.07 -9.26 -2.36
C CYS A 116 -21.55 -8.94 -2.21
N LEU A 117 -21.92 -8.22 -1.16
CA LEU A 117 -23.26 -7.63 -1.04
C LEU A 117 -23.49 -6.56 -2.11
N SER A 118 -22.45 -5.78 -2.41
CA SER A 118 -22.44 -4.78 -3.47
C SER A 118 -21.00 -4.43 -3.86
N VAL A 119 -20.82 -3.83 -5.04
CA VAL A 119 -19.55 -3.29 -5.51
C VAL A 119 -19.69 -1.78 -5.69
N ARG A 120 -18.70 -1.02 -5.21
CA ARG A 120 -18.69 0.45 -5.27
C ARG A 120 -17.31 1.01 -5.60
N GLU A 121 -17.26 2.29 -5.90
CA GLU A 121 -15.99 3.02 -6.08
C GLU A 121 -15.10 2.94 -4.83
N PRO A 122 -13.77 2.92 -5.00
CA PRO A 122 -12.82 2.71 -3.93
C PRO A 122 -12.55 4.02 -3.18
N ALA A 123 -13.60 4.62 -2.62
CA ALA A 123 -13.53 5.86 -1.87
C ALA A 123 -14.49 5.84 -0.68
N GLY A 124 -14.15 6.61 0.35
CA GLY A 124 -14.95 6.74 1.57
C GLY A 124 -14.61 5.71 2.65
N PRO A 125 -15.44 5.62 3.70
CA PRO A 125 -15.16 4.77 4.84
C PRO A 125 -15.20 3.29 4.44
N LEU A 126 -14.32 2.49 5.05
CA LEU A 126 -14.35 1.04 4.96
C LEU A 126 -14.73 0.40 6.29
N THR A 127 -15.41 -0.73 6.20
CA THR A 127 -15.62 -1.64 7.33
C THR A 127 -14.61 -2.80 7.27
N PRO A 128 -14.37 -3.53 8.37
CA PRO A 128 -13.48 -4.72 8.35
C PRO A 128 -13.97 -5.85 7.45
N ASP A 129 -15.26 -5.84 7.12
CA ASP A 129 -15.89 -6.82 6.24
C ASP A 129 -15.80 -6.39 4.76
N ASP A 130 -15.43 -5.12 4.50
CA ASP A 130 -15.17 -4.65 3.14
C ASP A 130 -13.84 -5.23 2.63
N GLN A 131 -13.74 -5.40 1.33
CA GLN A 131 -12.51 -5.86 0.68
C GLN A 131 -12.21 -4.98 -0.53
N LEU A 132 -10.94 -4.58 -0.67
CA LEU A 132 -10.49 -3.88 -1.86
C LEU A 132 -10.17 -4.91 -2.95
N LEU A 133 -10.73 -4.72 -4.14
CA LEU A 133 -10.47 -5.56 -5.31
C LEU A 133 -9.80 -4.74 -6.42
N VAL A 134 -9.00 -5.41 -7.25
CA VAL A 134 -8.54 -4.90 -8.55
C VAL A 134 -9.34 -5.61 -9.63
N GLU A 135 -10.08 -4.86 -10.43
CA GLU A 135 -10.67 -5.30 -11.68
C GLU A 135 -9.65 -5.12 -12.81
N VAL A 136 -9.40 -6.19 -13.56
CA VAL A 136 -8.59 -6.20 -14.77
C VAL A 136 -9.45 -6.67 -15.93
N ARG A 137 -9.54 -5.86 -16.99
CA ARG A 137 -10.26 -6.19 -18.21
C ARG A 137 -9.41 -5.87 -19.43
N GLY A 138 -8.89 -6.90 -20.10
CA GLY A 138 -8.10 -6.73 -21.31
C GLY A 138 -8.95 -6.33 -22.51
N ALA A 139 -8.47 -5.39 -23.32
CA ALA A 139 -9.12 -4.97 -24.57
C ALA A 139 -8.61 -5.76 -25.79
N SER A 140 -7.46 -6.42 -25.67
CA SER A 140 -6.84 -7.25 -26.70
C SER A 140 -6.09 -8.44 -26.09
N GLU A 141 -5.74 -9.43 -26.92
CA GLU A 141 -4.96 -10.59 -26.47
C GLU A 141 -3.55 -10.20 -26.01
N GLY A 142 -3.03 -10.89 -24.99
CA GLY A 142 -1.69 -10.77 -24.42
C GLY A 142 -1.71 -10.70 -22.90
N THR A 143 -0.75 -10.05 -22.26
CA THR A 143 -0.59 -10.09 -20.80
C THR A 143 -0.74 -8.70 -20.18
N VAL A 144 -1.51 -8.62 -19.10
CA VAL A 144 -1.60 -7.44 -18.23
C VAL A 144 -0.86 -7.74 -16.93
N VAL A 145 0.10 -6.88 -16.57
CA VAL A 145 0.84 -7.00 -15.31
C VAL A 145 0.57 -5.78 -14.44
N VAL A 146 0.15 -6.01 -13.20
CA VAL A 146 -0.03 -4.99 -12.17
C VAL A 146 1.02 -5.24 -11.08
N ASP A 147 1.92 -4.28 -10.88
CA ASP A 147 3.03 -4.31 -9.91
C ASP A 147 2.61 -3.48 -8.68
N GLY A 148 1.61 -4.01 -7.98
CA GLY A 148 1.06 -3.40 -6.78
C GLY A 148 0.00 -2.32 -6.99
N VAL A 149 -0.49 -1.81 -5.87
CA VAL A 149 -1.58 -0.83 -5.81
C VAL A 149 -1.26 0.26 -4.80
N ALA A 150 -1.20 1.50 -5.26
CA ALA A 150 -1.02 2.66 -4.40
C ALA A 150 -2.35 3.07 -3.78
N VAL A 151 -2.46 2.95 -2.46
CA VAL A 151 -3.64 3.30 -1.67
C VAL A 151 -3.35 4.54 -0.85
N THR A 152 -4.12 5.60 -1.07
CA THR A 152 -4.12 6.80 -0.23
C THR A 152 -5.34 6.77 0.69
N TYR A 153 -5.11 6.93 1.98
CA TYR A 153 -6.14 6.75 3.00
C TYR A 153 -6.02 7.77 4.13
N ARG A 154 -7.07 7.81 4.96
CA ARG A 154 -7.13 8.55 6.21
C ARG A 154 -7.47 7.60 7.36
N ASP A 155 -6.70 7.70 8.44
CA ASP A 155 -6.93 7.03 9.72
C ASP A 155 -7.05 8.10 10.81
N GLY A 156 -8.30 8.40 11.19
CA GLY A 156 -8.63 9.54 12.04
C GLY A 156 -8.14 10.86 11.46
N VAL A 157 -7.10 11.44 12.05
CA VAL A 157 -6.48 12.71 11.58
C VAL A 157 -5.25 12.50 10.70
N ARG A 158 -4.78 11.26 10.56
CA ARG A 158 -3.57 10.95 9.78
C ARG A 158 -3.97 10.64 8.35
N ARG A 159 -3.16 11.11 7.40
CA ARG A 159 -3.25 10.75 5.99
C ARG A 159 -1.97 10.00 5.62
N GLY A 160 -2.12 8.89 4.91
CA GLY A 160 -1.00 8.08 4.43
C GLY A 160 -1.21 7.66 2.99
N THR A 161 -0.12 7.35 2.31
CA THR A 161 -0.12 6.63 1.03
C THR A 161 0.79 5.43 1.18
N GLU A 162 0.28 4.25 0.87
CA GLU A 162 0.99 2.98 0.96
C GLU A 162 0.90 2.28 -0.41
N VAL A 163 2.00 1.67 -0.85
CA VAL A 163 1.98 0.80 -2.02
C VAL A 163 1.86 -0.62 -1.49
N LEU A 164 0.75 -1.27 -1.84
CA LEU A 164 0.54 -2.68 -1.56
C LEU A 164 1.33 -3.45 -2.60
N ASP A 165 2.42 -4.07 -2.16
CA ASP A 165 3.21 -4.99 -2.98
C ASP A 165 2.32 -6.20 -3.30
N PHE A 166 1.93 -6.33 -4.57
CA PHE A 166 0.99 -7.34 -5.04
C PHE A 166 1.09 -7.49 -6.56
N ASP A 167 1.70 -8.58 -7.00
CA ASP A 167 1.89 -8.86 -8.42
C ASP A 167 0.67 -9.58 -8.99
N ILE A 168 -0.02 -8.95 -9.94
CA ILE A 168 -1.11 -9.59 -10.70
C ILE A 168 -0.63 -9.80 -12.13
N THR A 169 -0.70 -11.04 -12.60
CA THR A 169 -0.49 -11.36 -14.01
C THR A 169 -1.77 -11.93 -14.60
N VAL A 170 -2.32 -11.26 -15.63
CA VAL A 170 -3.53 -11.72 -16.32
C VAL A 170 -3.22 -12.00 -17.78
N GLY A 171 -3.31 -13.27 -18.18
CA GLY A 171 -3.34 -13.66 -19.58
C GLY A 171 -4.71 -13.37 -20.18
N VAL A 172 -4.77 -12.59 -21.25
CA VAL A 172 -5.98 -12.22 -21.99
C VAL A 172 -5.93 -12.93 -23.34
N GLY A 173 -6.98 -13.67 -23.67
CA GLY A 173 -7.05 -14.37 -24.95
C GLY A 173 -6.40 -15.77 -24.94
N LEU A 174 -6.78 -16.54 -25.96
CA LEU A 174 -6.66 -17.99 -26.14
C LEU A 174 -5.65 -18.74 -25.24
N GLY A 175 -6.19 -19.40 -24.21
CA GLY A 175 -5.69 -20.69 -23.71
C GLY A 175 -4.22 -20.76 -23.30
N ILE A 176 -3.59 -19.65 -22.94
CA ILE A 176 -2.23 -19.66 -22.38
C ILE A 176 -2.32 -20.43 -21.07
N ALA A 177 -1.73 -21.62 -21.02
CA ALA A 177 -1.69 -22.42 -19.82
C ALA A 177 -0.88 -21.65 -18.76
N ILE A 178 -1.41 -21.54 -17.55
CA ILE A 178 -0.76 -20.84 -16.43
C ILE A 178 0.66 -21.39 -16.15
N GLU A 179 0.95 -22.61 -16.59
CA GLU A 179 2.27 -23.25 -16.50
C GLU A 179 3.39 -22.47 -17.21
N ASP A 180 3.08 -21.63 -18.21
CA ASP A 180 4.07 -20.79 -18.90
C ASP A 180 4.37 -19.46 -18.17
N LEU A 181 3.70 -19.18 -17.05
CA LEU A 181 3.85 -17.93 -16.27
C LEU A 181 4.66 -18.09 -14.98
N ALA A 182 5.25 -19.27 -14.74
CA ALA A 182 6.13 -19.50 -13.59
C ALA A 182 7.51 -18.88 -13.85
N TRP A 183 7.83 -17.80 -13.12
CA TRP A 183 9.16 -17.18 -13.05
C TRP A 183 9.84 -17.51 -11.73
#